data_AF-A0A150GP17-F1
#
_entry.id   AF-A0A150GP17-F1
#
_cell.length_a   1.000
_cell.length_b   1.000
_cell.length_c   1.000
_cell.angle_alpha   90.00
_cell.angle_beta   90.00
_cell.angle_gamma   90.00
#
_symmetry.space_group_name_H-M   'P 1'
#
loop_
_entity.id
_entity.type
_entity.pdbx_description
1 polymer ?
#
loop_
_entity_poly.entity_id
_entity_poly.type
_entity_poly.pdbx_seq_one_letter_code
_entity_poly.pdbx_strand_id
1 'polypeptide(L)'
;MTISLALAAAAGGPLPSPLLQLASPFRARLEHLGQLGKGGFGSVVAARSRLDGRLMAVKAVPFRSPLPPWAPPGQLERRHAKLLREVQALAGLDGSPHVVRYFTAWIEPAWEKLGQALAQRGGAAGLGKVGVTDWSSRQGAP
;
A
#
# COMPACT_ATOMS: atom_id res chain seq x y z
N MET A 1 6.36 -19.86 9.12
CA MET A 1 7.22 -18.85 8.49
C MET A 1 6.72 -17.47 8.89
N THR A 2 7.28 -16.89 9.95
CA THR A 2 6.99 -15.52 10.38
C THR A 2 7.71 -14.56 9.45
N ILE A 3 6.97 -13.90 8.54
CA ILE A 3 7.54 -12.80 7.77
C ILE A 3 7.72 -11.64 8.75
N SER A 4 8.92 -11.53 9.32
CA SER A 4 9.35 -10.36 10.07
C SER A 4 9.37 -9.15 9.15
N LEU A 5 8.26 -8.42 9.12
CA LEU A 5 8.09 -7.09 8.50
C LEU A 5 9.01 -6.01 9.12
N ALA A 6 9.78 -6.37 10.15
CA ALA A 6 10.45 -5.44 11.05
C ALA A 6 11.73 -4.80 10.50
N LEU A 7 12.37 -5.33 9.45
CA LEU A 7 13.73 -4.89 9.12
C LEU A 7 13.80 -3.53 8.38
N ALA A 8 12.74 -3.10 7.71
CA ALA A 8 12.77 -1.83 6.96
C ALA A 8 12.59 -0.58 7.84
N ALA A 9 12.00 -0.73 9.04
CA ALA A 9 11.81 0.39 9.96
C ALA A 9 13.13 0.93 10.54
N ALA A 10 14.22 0.15 10.47
CA ALA A 10 15.48 0.47 11.13
C ALA A 10 16.32 1.55 10.42
N ALA A 11 16.03 1.89 9.14
CA ALA A 11 16.93 2.73 8.34
C ALA A 11 16.40 4.15 8.04
N GLY A 12 15.21 4.55 8.49
CA GLY A 12 14.67 5.89 8.21
C GLY A 12 14.32 6.19 6.74
N GLY A 13 14.58 5.26 5.82
CA GLY A 13 14.38 5.39 4.39
C GLY A 13 12.99 4.95 3.89
N PRO A 14 12.69 5.16 2.59
CA PRO A 14 11.49 4.59 1.97
C PRO A 14 11.49 3.07 2.08
N LEU A 15 10.31 2.44 2.04
CA LEU A 15 10.22 0.98 2.06
C LEU A 15 11.03 0.38 0.90
N PRO A 16 11.84 -0.66 1.15
CA PRO A 16 12.65 -1.28 0.12
C PRO A 16 11.79 -1.90 -0.97
N SER A 17 12.29 -1.87 -2.20
CA SER A 17 11.54 -2.31 -3.39
C SER A 17 10.93 -3.72 -3.28
N PRO A 18 11.60 -4.75 -2.73
CA PRO A 18 10.98 -6.07 -2.54
C PRO A 18 9.76 -6.05 -1.62
N LEU A 19 9.78 -5.25 -0.55
CA LEU A 19 8.62 -5.12 0.34
C LEU A 19 7.48 -4.37 -0.35
N LEU A 20 7.79 -3.33 -1.13
CA LEU A 20 6.78 -2.67 -1.95
C LEU A 20 6.17 -3.62 -2.98
N GLN A 21 6.96 -4.51 -3.57
CA GLN A 21 6.48 -5.51 -4.52
C GLN A 21 5.57 -6.56 -3.87
N LEU A 22 5.74 -6.84 -2.57
CA LEU A 22 4.85 -7.71 -1.80
C LEU A 22 3.58 -6.99 -1.32
N ALA A 23 3.70 -5.72 -0.93
CA ALA A 23 2.64 -4.99 -0.23
C ALA A 23 1.75 -4.12 -1.15
N SER A 24 2.29 -3.58 -2.25
CA SER A 24 1.53 -2.73 -3.19
C SER A 24 0.95 -3.59 -4.32
N PRO A 25 -0.39 -3.68 -4.44
CA PRO A 25 -1.02 -4.32 -5.60
C PRO A 25 -0.53 -3.75 -6.94
N PHE A 26 -0.30 -2.43 -7.01
CA PHE A 26 0.28 -1.81 -8.20
C PHE A 26 1.66 -2.40 -8.53
N ARG A 27 2.61 -2.36 -7.59
CA ARG A 27 3.98 -2.85 -7.84
C ARG A 27 4.03 -4.36 -8.09
N ALA A 28 3.17 -5.12 -7.41
CA ALA A 28 3.09 -6.57 -7.53
C ALA A 28 2.62 -7.02 -8.91
N ARG A 29 1.61 -6.36 -9.48
CA ARG A 29 0.90 -6.82 -10.68
C ARG A 29 1.23 -6.03 -11.94
N LEU A 30 1.70 -4.80 -11.78
CA LEU A 30 1.88 -3.86 -12.86
C LEU A 30 3.33 -3.37 -12.93
N GLU A 31 3.78 -3.17 -14.15
CA GLU A 31 5.02 -2.48 -14.48
C GLU A 31 4.67 -1.07 -14.92
N HIS A 32 5.27 -0.07 -14.27
CA HIS A 32 5.10 1.33 -14.64
C HIS A 32 5.92 1.65 -15.90
N LEU A 33 5.27 2.17 -16.93
CA LEU A 33 5.91 2.53 -18.21
C LEU A 33 6.17 4.02 -18.36
N GLY A 34 5.31 4.87 -17.79
CA GLY A 34 5.47 6.32 -17.86
C GLY A 34 4.20 7.08 -17.51
N GLN A 35 4.32 8.38 -17.28
CA GLN A 35 3.18 9.25 -17.00
C GLN A 35 2.46 9.62 -18.31
N LEU A 36 1.13 9.45 -18.34
CA LEU A 36 0.27 9.88 -19.44
C LEU A 36 -0.33 11.27 -19.18
N GLY A 37 -0.59 11.60 -17.93
CA GLY A 37 -1.15 12.91 -17.57
C GLY A 37 -1.25 13.13 -16.07
N LYS A 38 -1.42 14.39 -15.67
CA LYS A 38 -1.62 14.81 -14.28
C LYS A 38 -2.55 16.01 -14.24
N GLY A 39 -3.47 16.02 -13.27
CA GLY A 39 -4.42 17.11 -13.07
C GLY A 39 -4.97 17.13 -11.64
N GLY A 40 -5.99 17.97 -11.39
CA GLY A 40 -6.58 18.12 -10.05
C GLY A 40 -7.15 16.83 -9.46
N PHE A 41 -7.54 15.88 -10.31
CA PHE A 41 -8.12 14.59 -9.90
C PHE A 41 -7.10 13.46 -9.77
N GLY A 42 -5.80 13.78 -9.80
CA GLY A 42 -4.72 12.81 -9.66
C GLY A 42 -3.83 12.67 -10.90
N SER A 43 -3.17 11.53 -11.03
CA SER A 43 -2.22 11.25 -12.11
C SER A 43 -2.58 9.97 -12.83
N VAL A 44 -2.40 9.95 -14.15
CA VAL A 44 -2.60 8.77 -14.99
C VAL A 44 -1.25 8.30 -15.49
N VAL A 45 -0.98 7.01 -15.34
CA VAL A 45 0.23 6.36 -15.84
C VAL A 45 -0.11 5.25 -16.83
N ALA A 46 0.75 5.07 -17.80
CA ALA A 46 0.79 3.86 -18.61
C ALA A 46 1.43 2.75 -17.78
N ALA A 47 0.78 1.60 -17.77
CA ALA A 47 1.27 0.42 -17.10
C ALA A 47 1.08 -0.83 -17.96
N ARG A 48 1.94 -1.82 -17.74
CA ARG A 48 1.83 -3.15 -18.32
C ARG A 48 1.50 -4.15 -17.24
N SER A 49 0.46 -4.94 -17.46
CA SER A 49 0.19 -6.12 -16.64
C SER A 49 1.34 -7.11 -16.77
N ARG A 50 1.89 -7.52 -15.62
CA ARG A 50 3.01 -8.46 -15.58
C ARG A 50 2.60 -9.88 -15.95
N LEU A 51 1.33 -10.23 -15.75
CA LEU A 51 0.83 -11.59 -15.96
C LEU A 51 0.55 -11.88 -17.43
N ASP A 52 -0.11 -10.95 -18.13
CA ASP A 52 -0.61 -11.14 -19.50
C ASP A 52 -0.09 -10.10 -20.49
N GLY A 53 0.79 -9.20 -20.07
CA GLY A 53 1.45 -8.22 -20.93
C GLY A 53 0.55 -7.07 -21.42
N ARG A 54 -0.72 -7.00 -21.00
CA ARG A 54 -1.66 -5.98 -21.50
C ARG A 54 -1.27 -4.57 -21.04
N LEU A 55 -1.33 -3.63 -21.98
CA LEU A 55 -1.16 -2.20 -21.69
C LEU A 55 -2.46 -1.62 -21.16
N MET A 56 -2.34 -0.78 -20.13
CA MET A 56 -3.48 -0.14 -19.47
C MET A 56 -3.10 1.22 -18.91
N ALA A 57 -4.10 2.09 -18.78
CA ALA A 57 -3.98 3.36 -18.08
C ALA A 57 -4.45 3.19 -16.64
N VAL A 58 -3.63 3.59 -15.67
CA VAL A 58 -3.97 3.55 -14.24
C VAL A 58 -4.07 4.97 -13.72
N LYS A 59 -5.27 5.37 -13.26
CA LYS A 59 -5.50 6.66 -12.62
C LYS A 59 -5.31 6.53 -11.11
N ALA A 60 -4.24 7.14 -10.58
CA ALA A 60 -3.99 7.25 -9.16
C ALA A 60 -4.65 8.52 -8.60
N VAL A 61 -5.59 8.36 -7.66
CA VAL A 61 -6.32 9.45 -7.01
C VAL A 61 -5.89 9.53 -5.54
N PRO A 62 -5.07 10.51 -5.14
CA PRO A 62 -4.65 10.64 -3.75
C PRO A 62 -5.81 11.18 -2.90
N PHE A 63 -6.04 10.58 -1.74
CA PHE A 63 -6.99 11.08 -0.75
C PHE A 63 -6.46 10.90 0.67
N ARG A 64 -7.01 11.65 1.62
CA ARG A 64 -6.65 11.55 3.05
C ARG A 64 -7.67 10.68 3.78
N SER A 65 -7.20 9.74 4.59
CA SER A 65 -8.03 8.93 5.46
C SER A 65 -7.47 9.00 6.89
N PRO A 66 -8.31 9.21 7.92
CA PRO A 66 -7.91 9.07 9.32
C PRO A 66 -7.94 7.62 9.78
N LEU A 67 -8.52 6.71 8.99
CA LEU A 67 -8.43 5.28 9.26
C LEU A 67 -7.03 4.78 8.88
N PRO A 68 -6.42 3.90 9.68
CA PRO A 68 -5.14 3.31 9.32
C PRO A 68 -5.26 2.39 8.09
N PRO A 69 -4.16 2.17 7.36
CA PRO A 69 -4.07 1.22 6.23
C PRO A 69 -4.68 -0.16 6.45
N TRP A 70 -4.56 -0.69 7.67
CA TRP A 70 -5.03 -2.02 8.05
C TRP A 70 -6.47 -2.01 8.59
N ALA A 71 -7.18 -0.89 8.50
CA ALA A 71 -8.59 -0.84 8.86
C ALA A 71 -9.42 -1.77 7.94
N PRO A 72 -10.53 -2.34 8.43
CA PRO A 72 -11.38 -3.19 7.62
C PRO A 72 -11.85 -2.47 6.33
N PRO A 73 -11.77 -3.12 5.15
CA PRO A 73 -12.10 -2.47 3.86
C PRO A 73 -13.47 -1.80 3.84
N GLY A 74 -14.50 -2.45 4.39
CA GLY A 74 -15.86 -1.91 4.43
C GLY A 74 -16.00 -0.60 5.23
N GLN A 75 -15.15 -0.34 6.23
CA GLN A 75 -15.15 0.96 6.91
C GLN A 75 -14.53 2.06 6.04
N LEU A 76 -13.46 1.73 5.33
CA LEU A 76 -12.79 2.64 4.42
C LEU A 76 -13.72 3.02 3.25
N GLU A 77 -14.41 2.04 2.68
CA GLU A 77 -15.36 2.24 1.59
C GLU A 77 -16.54 3.13 2.01
N ARG A 78 -17.17 2.84 3.16
CA ARG A 78 -18.28 3.66 3.68
C ARG A 78 -17.86 5.11 3.89
N ARG A 79 -16.65 5.32 4.42
CA ARG A 79 -16.14 6.67 4.73
C ARG A 79 -15.78 7.45 3.48
N HIS A 80 -15.35 6.77 2.42
CA HIS A 80 -14.93 7.37 1.14
C HIS A 80 -15.92 7.11 0.00
N ALA A 81 -17.20 6.89 0.32
CA ALA A 81 -18.22 6.56 -0.65
C ALA A 81 -18.32 7.56 -1.82
N LYS A 82 -18.14 8.87 -1.56
CA LYS A 82 -18.12 9.90 -2.62
C LYS A 82 -16.99 9.69 -3.63
N LEU A 83 -15.80 9.32 -3.16
CA LEU A 83 -14.64 9.03 -4.02
C LEU A 83 -14.87 7.75 -4.83
N LEU A 84 -15.55 6.77 -4.25
CA LEU A 84 -15.86 5.50 -4.91
C LEU A 84 -16.99 5.60 -5.94
N ARG A 85 -17.78 6.68 -5.96
CA ARG A 85 -18.87 6.86 -6.94
C ARG A 85 -18.37 6.80 -8.38
N GLU A 86 -17.24 7.43 -8.69
CA GLU A 86 -16.67 7.39 -10.04
C GLU A 86 -16.29 5.98 -10.45
N VAL A 87 -15.68 5.22 -9.52
CA VAL A 87 -15.29 3.83 -9.73
C VAL A 87 -16.52 2.94 -9.96
N GLN A 88 -17.54 3.10 -9.12
CA GLN A 88 -18.80 2.34 -9.23
C GLN A 88 -19.55 2.65 -10.52
N ALA A 89 -19.61 3.93 -10.91
CA ALA A 89 -20.24 4.35 -12.16
C ALA A 89 -19.51 3.75 -13.37
N LEU A 90 -18.19 3.82 -13.41
CA LEU A 90 -17.40 3.26 -14.51
C LEU A 90 -17.51 1.73 -14.59
N ALA A 91 -17.53 1.04 -13.44
CA ALA A 91 -17.74 -0.39 -13.38
C ALA A 91 -19.13 -0.81 -13.88
N GLY A 92 -20.17 0.01 -13.64
CA GLY A 92 -21.52 -0.23 -14.13
C GLY A 92 -21.72 -0.01 -15.64
N LEU A 93 -20.74 0.61 -16.32
CA LEU A 93 -20.76 0.87 -17.76
C LEU A 93 -19.93 -0.16 -18.55
N ASP A 94 -19.52 -1.26 -17.92
CA ASP A 94 -18.75 -2.32 -18.58
C ASP A 94 -19.51 -2.89 -19.79
N GLY A 95 -18.77 -3.18 -20.86
CA GLY A 95 -19.33 -3.64 -22.13
C GLY A 95 -19.82 -2.55 -23.09
N SER A 96 -19.89 -1.28 -22.69
CA SER A 96 -20.21 -0.18 -23.61
C SER A 96 -19.06 0.07 -24.61
N PRO A 97 -19.32 0.15 -25.93
CA PRO A 97 -18.28 0.42 -26.93
C PRO A 97 -17.80 1.88 -26.94
N HIS A 98 -18.54 2.80 -26.29
CA HIS A 98 -18.26 4.24 -26.29
C HIS A 98 -17.69 4.76 -24.97
N VAL A 99 -17.50 3.87 -23.99
CA VAL A 99 -16.93 4.20 -22.69
C VAL A 99 -15.61 3.45 -22.53
N VAL A 100 -14.63 4.08 -21.90
CA VAL A 100 -13.35 3.43 -21.61
C VAL A 100 -13.61 2.21 -20.72
N ARG A 101 -13.07 1.07 -21.12
CA ARG A 101 -13.24 -0.20 -20.42
C ARG A 101 -12.72 -0.12 -18.97
N TYR A 102 -13.55 -0.55 -18.04
CA TYR A 102 -13.16 -0.81 -16.65
C TYR A 102 -12.45 -2.17 -16.55
N PHE A 103 -11.37 -2.24 -15.76
CA PHE A 103 -10.69 -3.50 -15.46
C PHE A 103 -10.79 -3.82 -13.97
N THR A 104 -10.25 -2.94 -13.13
CA THR A 104 -10.21 -3.12 -11.69
C THR A 104 -9.89 -1.80 -11.00
N ALA A 105 -10.20 -1.72 -9.71
CA ALA A 105 -9.83 -0.63 -8.83
C ALA A 105 -9.51 -1.21 -7.44
N TRP A 106 -8.61 -0.55 -6.73
CA TRP A 106 -8.24 -0.92 -5.37
C TRP A 106 -7.82 0.34 -4.61
N ILE A 107 -7.78 0.21 -3.28
CA ILE A 107 -7.21 1.22 -2.41
C ILE A 107 -5.89 0.65 -1.89
N GLU A 108 -4.82 1.44 -1.98
CA GLU A 108 -3.57 1.14 -1.31
C GLU A 108 -3.04 2.36 -0.55
N PRO A 109 -2.32 2.15 0.56
CA PRO A 109 -1.61 3.21 1.26
C PRO A 109 -0.56 3.86 0.35
N ALA A 110 -0.20 5.11 0.65
CA ALA A 110 1.04 5.68 0.15
C ALA A 110 2.23 5.01 0.87
N TRP A 111 2.60 3.82 0.42
CA TRP A 111 3.56 2.92 1.08
C TRP A 111 4.87 3.60 1.47
N GLU A 112 5.43 4.46 0.61
CA GLU A 112 6.65 5.20 0.92
C GLU A 112 6.47 6.18 2.09
N LYS A 113 5.35 6.94 2.09
CA LYS A 113 5.03 7.87 3.18
C LYS A 113 4.73 7.13 4.48
N LEU A 114 4.07 5.98 4.39
CA LEU A 114 3.81 5.12 5.54
C LEU A 114 5.11 4.59 6.14
N GLY A 115 6.04 4.11 5.32
CA GLY A 115 7.36 3.66 5.76
C GLY A 115 8.12 4.76 6.50
N GLN A 116 8.15 5.97 5.92
CA GLN A 116 8.78 7.14 6.54
C GLN A 116 8.12 7.50 7.88
N ALA A 117 6.78 7.52 7.96
CA ALA A 117 6.07 7.85 9.19
C ALA A 117 6.29 6.80 10.30
N LEU A 118 6.36 5.52 9.95
CA LEU A 118 6.66 4.45 10.89
C LEU A 118 8.11 4.52 11.39
N ALA A 119 9.06 4.82 10.50
CA ALA A 119 10.46 4.98 10.89
C ALA A 119 10.67 6.19 11.83
N GLN A 120 9.99 7.31 11.57
CA GLN A 120 10.02 8.48 12.46
C GLN A 120 9.46 8.18 13.86
N ARG A 121 8.37 7.39 13.96
CA ARG A 121 7.81 6.96 15.26
C ARG A 121 8.73 5.97 15.99
N GLY A 122 9.36 5.05 15.24
CA GLY A 122 10.33 4.10 15.80
C GLY A 122 11.61 4.77 16.31
N GLY A 123 12.06 5.86 15.68
CA GLY A 123 13.21 6.64 16.14
C GLY A 123 12.94 7.50 17.39
N ALA A 124 11.68 7.90 17.62
CA ALA A 124 11.28 8.64 18.82
C ALA A 124 11.10 7.74 20.06
N ALA A 125 10.77 6.47 19.86
CA ALA A 125 10.75 5.45 20.91
C ALA A 125 12.13 4.79 20.98
N GLY A 126 13.09 5.48 21.63
CA GLY A 126 14.43 4.93 21.87
C GLY A 126 14.37 3.50 22.38
N LEU A 127 15.20 2.65 21.78
CA LEU A 127 15.41 1.25 22.12
C LEU A 127 15.66 1.11 23.63
N GLY A 128 14.60 0.84 24.40
CA GLY A 128 14.75 0.20 25.69
C GLY A 128 15.41 -1.15 25.40
N LYS A 129 16.67 -1.32 25.83
CA LYS A 129 17.36 -2.61 25.79
C LYS A 129 16.41 -3.65 26.38
N VAL A 130 15.75 -4.44 25.55
CA VAL A 130 15.10 -5.66 26.00
C VAL A 130 16.26 -6.59 26.34
N GLY A 131 16.69 -6.53 27.60
CA GLY A 131 17.62 -7.50 28.14
C GLY A 131 16.99 -8.86 27.97
N VAL A 132 17.60 -9.68 27.11
CA VAL A 132 17.37 -11.12 27.12
C VAL A 132 17.95 -11.59 28.46
N THR A 133 17.12 -11.62 29.49
CA THR A 133 17.48 -12.30 30.74
C THR A 133 17.38 -13.78 30.46
N ASP A 134 18.53 -14.43 30.43
CA ASP A 134 18.69 -15.87 30.41
C ASP A 134 17.88 -16.50 31.57
N TRP A 135 16.92 -17.35 31.21
CA TRP A 135 16.03 -18.06 32.14
C TRP A 135 16.70 -19.31 32.74
N SER A 136 17.94 -19.62 32.37
CA SER A 136 18.60 -20.89 32.70
C SER A 136 19.11 -21.01 34.15
N SER A 137 19.11 -19.95 34.94
CA SER A 137 19.75 -19.95 36.28
C SER A 137 18.80 -20.16 37.47
N ARG A 138 17.53 -20.54 37.27
CA ARG A 138 16.62 -20.93 38.38
C ARG A 138 16.30 -22.42 38.38
N GLN A 139 17.32 -23.27 38.49
CA GLN A 139 17.18 -24.56 39.15
C GLN A 139 18.44 -24.83 39.97
N GLY A 140 18.26 -24.96 41.29
CA GLY A 140 19.30 -25.45 42.18
C GLY A 140 19.48 -24.62 43.45
N ALA A 141 18.69 -24.92 44.47
CA ALA A 141 19.21 -25.01 45.84
C ALA A 141 18.26 -25.90 46.68
N PRO A 142 18.80 -26.76 47.56
CA PRO A 142 18.09 -27.81 48.28
C PRO A 142 17.12 -27.29 49.36
#